data_AF-A0AB40BQ71-F1
#
_entry.id   AF-A0AB40BQ71-F1
#
_cell.length_a   1.000
_cell.length_b   1.000
_cell.length_c   1.000
_cell.angle_alpha   90.00
_cell.angle_beta   90.00
_cell.angle_gamma   90.00
#
_symmetry.space_group_name_H-M   'P 1'
#
loop_
_entity.id
_entity.type
_entity.pdbx_description
1 polymer ?
#
loop_
_entity_poly.entity_id
_entity_poly.type
_entity_poly.pdbx_seq_one_letter_code
_entity_poly.pdbx_strand_id
1 'polypeptide(L)'
;MPAEKDEAKEPRARPRLIIFMASFLVSHSTLFSVVCCIAGLIALLLLPILAKSTYISENALMPGSANPVFSGQDVSEASRLVKDITETQKMGKTTGIEIQRLIIQRMADVGAEVYYHKFQSQSNQFHPFRFFSCDSNSAVTESNSNTSNGLNTVGIIRAPRGDGKEAIVLVTPYNSEYVKLNDALSLGLGFSIFSHLSRVSWLAKDILWLAADSRYGEYSSVSAWLKDYHNPVFFSSENVDANVTHDKDFLNMENKNMLNGRNVDVFKRAGTMAAAMVFKVGEAMERDPRDILTIYAEASNGQMPNLDLINVVHYLAVHRQGFRVNIGKLASLVNSAWLNLVGQILEWLGNLAKNLNPKWNFGISSADYAEGAATVASSMYHQALGVPTGSHGAFRDYQVDAITFSFSSRFYLNNENMQSSFILRGGRLIEGVIRSVNNLLEKFHQSFFLYMMTAPNKFVSVGVYMIGFALLALPLPVVAASLFLNHKATGFTGTEEAKIAFGSWQWLYAAKTVLMIDLWALIASLMPYFISQIPNISPTESTLLWVALSVSILAVLYVILGSPYSHSDWCVAHCSYVLSSSSFEEAYAGSSNS
;
A
#
# COMPACT_ATOMS: atom_id res chain seq x y z
N MET A 1 -67.05 -27.99 -51.73
CA MET A 1 -65.58 -27.88 -51.65
C MET A 1 -65.25 -26.75 -50.68
N PRO A 2 -65.00 -27.04 -49.40
CA PRO A 2 -64.48 -26.05 -48.46
C PRO A 2 -62.95 -26.03 -48.53
N ALA A 3 -62.38 -24.82 -48.54
CA ALA A 3 -60.96 -24.56 -48.60
C ALA A 3 -60.23 -25.06 -47.34
N GLU A 4 -59.19 -25.84 -47.57
CA GLU A 4 -58.24 -26.34 -46.57
C GLU A 4 -57.39 -25.16 -46.09
N LYS A 5 -57.44 -24.85 -44.79
CA LYS A 5 -56.53 -23.88 -44.16
C LYS A 5 -55.20 -24.56 -43.92
N ASP A 6 -54.18 -24.16 -44.68
CA ASP A 6 -52.79 -24.50 -44.40
C ASP A 6 -52.37 -23.93 -43.03
N GLU A 7 -52.11 -24.82 -42.07
CA GLU A 7 -51.40 -24.48 -40.83
C GLU A 7 -49.94 -24.15 -41.15
N ALA A 8 -49.62 -22.86 -41.15
CA ALA A 8 -48.26 -22.38 -41.21
C ALA A 8 -47.49 -22.79 -39.94
N LYS A 9 -46.60 -23.78 -40.06
CA LYS A 9 -45.58 -24.10 -39.04
C LYS A 9 -44.66 -22.90 -38.85
N GLU A 10 -44.72 -22.27 -37.68
CA GLU A 10 -43.70 -21.31 -37.25
C GLU A 10 -42.30 -21.95 -37.27
N PRO A 11 -41.27 -21.28 -37.80
CA PRO A 11 -39.91 -21.81 -37.80
C PRO A 11 -39.34 -21.77 -36.38
N ARG A 12 -39.05 -22.94 -35.80
CA ARG A 12 -38.29 -23.08 -34.54
C ARG A 12 -36.94 -22.36 -34.67
N ALA A 13 -36.82 -21.21 -34.00
CA ALA A 13 -35.56 -20.47 -33.90
C ALA A 13 -34.48 -21.39 -33.31
N ARG A 14 -33.40 -21.63 -34.06
CA ARG A 14 -32.23 -22.36 -33.57
C ARG A 14 -31.66 -21.60 -32.37
N PRO A 15 -31.50 -22.23 -31.19
CA PRO A 15 -30.94 -21.54 -30.04
C PRO A 15 -29.53 -21.06 -30.41
N ARG A 16 -29.25 -19.78 -30.16
CA ARG A 16 -27.93 -19.17 -30.41
C ARG A 16 -26.88 -20.01 -29.66
N LEU A 17 -25.74 -20.30 -30.29
CA LEU A 17 -24.68 -21.17 -29.75
C LEU A 17 -24.25 -20.82 -28.31
N ILE A 18 -24.33 -19.53 -27.97
CA ILE A 18 -24.10 -18.97 -26.63
C ILE A 18 -25.07 -19.56 -25.58
N ILE A 19 -26.34 -19.77 -25.93
CA ILE A 19 -27.37 -20.32 -25.03
C ILE A 19 -27.09 -21.79 -24.73
N PHE A 20 -26.62 -22.56 -25.72
CA PHE A 20 -26.19 -23.95 -25.52
C PHE A 20 -24.97 -24.04 -24.61
N MET A 21 -23.94 -23.22 -24.85
CA MET A 21 -22.76 -23.19 -24.00
C MET A 21 -23.09 -22.76 -22.56
N ALA A 22 -23.94 -21.74 -22.39
CA ALA A 22 -24.40 -21.30 -21.09
C ALA A 22 -25.20 -22.40 -20.37
N SER A 23 -26.13 -23.07 -21.07
CA SER A 23 -26.90 -24.19 -20.52
C SER A 23 -26.02 -25.37 -20.12
N PHE A 24 -24.97 -25.66 -20.89
CA PHE A 24 -24.00 -26.71 -20.60
C PHE A 24 -23.09 -26.38 -19.41
N LEU A 25 -22.66 -25.12 -19.29
CA LEU A 25 -21.89 -24.63 -18.14
C LEU A 25 -22.70 -24.72 -16.85
N VAL A 26 -23.97 -24.30 -16.90
CA VAL A 26 -24.89 -24.34 -15.77
C VAL A 26 -25.16 -25.79 -15.35
N SER A 27 -25.35 -26.72 -16.30
CA SER A 27 -25.61 -28.12 -15.97
C SER A 27 -24.41 -28.83 -15.32
N HIS A 28 -23.19 -28.35 -15.57
CA HIS A 28 -21.95 -28.86 -14.98
C HIS A 28 -21.28 -27.84 -14.05
N SER A 29 -22.07 -27.01 -13.35
CA SER A 29 -21.56 -25.87 -12.57
C SER A 29 -20.54 -26.28 -11.51
N THR A 30 -20.66 -27.47 -10.91
CA THR A 30 -19.71 -27.99 -9.91
C THR A 30 -18.34 -28.31 -10.50
N LEU A 31 -18.31 -29.09 -11.59
CA LEU A 31 -17.05 -29.43 -12.28
C LEU A 31 -16.39 -28.18 -12.86
N PHE A 32 -17.18 -27.30 -13.48
CA PHE A 32 -16.70 -26.03 -14.00
C PHE A 32 -16.10 -25.16 -12.88
N SER A 33 -16.76 -25.06 -11.73
CA SER A 33 -16.27 -24.33 -10.57
C SER A 33 -14.93 -24.86 -10.08
N VAL A 34 -14.79 -26.18 -9.91
CA VAL A 34 -13.54 -26.82 -9.48
C VAL A 34 -12.41 -26.54 -10.47
N VAL A 35 -12.65 -26.70 -11.77
CA VAL A 35 -11.63 -26.45 -12.81
C VAL A 35 -11.21 -24.98 -12.81
N CYS A 36 -12.16 -24.05 -12.73
CA CYS A 36 -11.89 -22.61 -12.72
C CYS A 36 -11.12 -22.20 -11.47
N CYS A 37 -11.46 -22.74 -10.30
CA CYS A 37 -10.75 -22.49 -9.05
C CYS A 37 -9.31 -23.02 -9.09
N ILE A 38 -9.10 -24.26 -9.55
CA ILE A 38 -7.75 -24.83 -9.72
C ILE A 38 -6.94 -24.02 -10.72
N ALA A 39 -7.53 -23.65 -11.87
CA ALA A 39 -6.87 -22.83 -12.87
C ALA A 39 -6.50 -21.44 -12.32
N GLY A 40 -7.37 -20.83 -11.51
CA GLY A 40 -7.11 -19.55 -10.84
C GLY A 40 -5.95 -19.63 -9.85
N LEU A 41 -5.91 -20.69 -9.02
CA LEU A 41 -4.79 -20.93 -8.10
C LEU A 41 -3.47 -21.16 -8.85
N ILE A 42 -3.49 -21.96 -9.92
CA ILE A 42 -2.30 -22.17 -10.76
C ILE A 42 -1.85 -20.85 -11.40
N ALA A 43 -2.77 -20.03 -11.90
CA ALA A 43 -2.44 -18.74 -12.49
C ALA A 43 -1.76 -17.79 -11.49
N LEU A 44 -2.19 -17.80 -10.22
CA LEU A 44 -1.55 -17.03 -9.15
C LEU A 44 -0.15 -17.56 -8.81
N LEU A 45 0.06 -18.88 -8.82
CA LEU A 45 1.39 -19.46 -8.60
C LEU A 45 2.35 -19.19 -9.77
N LEU A 46 1.84 -19.03 -10.98
CA LEU A 46 2.65 -18.72 -12.15
C LEU A 46 3.06 -17.24 -12.25
N LEU A 47 2.60 -16.35 -11.36
CA LEU A 47 2.89 -14.91 -11.44
C LEU A 47 4.39 -14.57 -11.48
N PRO A 48 5.28 -15.18 -10.67
CA PRO A 48 6.72 -14.92 -10.77
C PRO A 48 7.30 -15.30 -12.14
N ILE A 49 6.69 -16.27 -12.84
CA ILE A 49 7.09 -16.72 -14.16
C ILE A 49 6.58 -15.78 -15.26
N LEU A 50 5.37 -15.27 -15.08
CA LEU A 50 4.73 -14.32 -16.00
C LEU A 50 5.26 -12.88 -15.85
N ALA A 51 6.17 -12.65 -14.91
CA ALA A 51 6.74 -11.34 -14.65
C ALA A 51 7.57 -10.85 -15.84
N LYS A 52 7.32 -9.61 -16.25
CA LYS A 52 8.05 -8.93 -17.33
C LYS A 52 9.25 -8.20 -16.76
N SER A 53 10.32 -8.09 -17.55
CA SER A 53 11.43 -7.20 -17.22
C SER A 53 10.96 -5.75 -17.17
N THR A 54 11.45 -5.01 -16.20
CA THR A 54 11.17 -3.58 -16.08
C THR A 54 11.89 -2.81 -17.18
N TYR A 55 11.27 -1.71 -17.62
CA TYR A 55 11.81 -0.80 -18.63
C TYR A 55 11.42 0.63 -18.26
N ILE A 56 12.14 1.61 -18.77
CA ILE A 56 11.86 3.02 -18.54
C ILE A 56 11.06 3.50 -19.74
N SER A 57 9.80 3.83 -19.51
CA SER A 57 8.88 4.26 -20.58
C SER A 57 9.02 5.75 -20.88
N GLU A 58 9.30 6.55 -19.85
CA GLU A 58 9.46 7.99 -19.96
C GLU A 58 10.83 8.38 -20.51
N ASN A 59 10.84 8.94 -21.72
CA ASN A 59 12.07 9.32 -22.41
C ASN A 59 12.77 10.50 -21.71
N ALA A 60 12.04 11.39 -21.04
CA ALA A 60 12.61 12.57 -20.39
C ALA A 60 13.54 12.23 -19.21
N LEU A 61 13.37 11.04 -18.59
CA LEU A 61 14.17 10.64 -17.44
C LEU A 61 15.65 10.43 -17.79
N MET A 62 15.95 9.94 -18.99
CA MET A 62 17.31 9.69 -19.52
C MET A 62 18.35 9.32 -18.42
N PRO A 63 18.16 8.24 -17.66
CA PRO A 63 18.99 7.96 -16.50
C PRO A 63 20.44 7.69 -16.91
N GLY A 64 21.36 8.40 -16.25
CA GLY A 64 22.78 8.30 -16.57
C GLY A 64 23.14 8.95 -17.90
N SER A 65 22.34 9.87 -18.44
CA SER A 65 22.77 10.77 -19.51
C SER A 65 23.86 11.74 -19.06
N ALA A 66 23.80 12.16 -17.79
CA ALA A 66 24.79 13.02 -17.16
C ALA A 66 25.57 12.28 -16.08
N ASN A 67 26.86 12.62 -15.95
CA ASN A 67 27.69 12.10 -14.88
C ASN A 67 27.48 12.92 -13.59
N PRO A 68 27.38 12.26 -12.42
CA PRO A 68 27.25 12.96 -11.16
C PRO A 68 28.57 13.68 -10.82
N VAL A 69 28.46 14.91 -10.30
CA VAL A 69 29.56 15.79 -9.91
C VAL A 69 29.82 15.74 -8.40
N PHE A 70 28.94 15.10 -7.63
CA PHE A 70 29.10 14.90 -6.19
C PHE A 70 30.48 14.32 -5.84
N SER A 71 31.20 15.06 -4.98
CA SER A 71 32.64 15.01 -4.81
C SER A 71 33.05 14.73 -3.35
N GLY A 72 34.35 14.52 -3.13
CA GLY A 72 34.90 14.35 -1.77
C GLY A 72 34.71 15.58 -0.87
N GLN A 73 34.57 16.78 -1.45
CA GLN A 73 34.29 17.99 -0.68
C GLN A 73 32.89 17.92 -0.05
N ASP A 74 31.89 17.48 -0.82
CA ASP A 74 30.51 17.30 -0.34
C ASP A 74 30.47 16.20 0.75
N VAL A 75 31.26 15.15 0.59
CA VAL A 75 31.43 14.10 1.62
C VAL A 75 32.02 14.67 2.91
N SER A 76 32.98 15.59 2.83
CA SER A 76 33.55 16.22 4.02
C SER A 76 32.53 17.08 4.78
N GLU A 77 31.60 17.72 4.06
CA GLU A 77 30.47 18.46 4.65
C GLU A 77 29.50 17.52 5.37
N ALA A 78 29.21 16.35 4.77
CA ALA A 78 28.43 15.31 5.42
C ALA A 78 29.08 14.83 6.72
N SER A 79 30.37 14.47 6.66
CA SER A 79 31.12 13.97 7.82
C SER A 79 31.22 15.02 8.93
N ARG A 80 31.35 16.31 8.57
CA ARG A 80 31.33 17.41 9.55
C ARG A 80 30.00 17.47 10.28
N LEU A 81 28.88 17.44 9.57
CA LEU A 81 27.55 17.45 10.20
C LEU A 81 27.32 16.23 11.10
N VAL A 82 27.72 15.04 10.64
CA VAL A 82 27.64 13.81 11.45
C VAL A 82 28.41 13.98 12.75
N LYS A 83 29.65 14.49 12.67
CA LYS A 83 30.49 14.73 13.85
C LYS A 83 29.82 15.70 14.81
N ASP A 84 29.36 16.85 14.32
CA ASP A 84 28.67 17.86 15.13
C ASP A 84 27.45 17.26 15.85
N ILE A 85 26.61 16.49 15.16
CA ILE A 85 25.43 15.81 15.74
C ILE A 85 25.86 14.83 16.85
N THR A 86 26.89 14.01 16.59
CA THR A 86 27.38 13.05 17.59
C THR A 86 28.02 13.72 18.80
N GLU A 87 28.66 14.88 18.63
CA GLU A 87 29.25 15.66 19.72
C GLU A 87 28.18 16.31 20.58
N THR A 88 27.17 16.94 19.95
CA THR A 88 26.01 17.51 20.64
C THR A 88 25.29 16.46 21.49
N GLN A 89 25.12 15.24 20.97
CA GLN A 89 24.51 14.14 21.72
C GLN A 89 25.33 13.71 22.95
N LYS A 90 26.67 13.67 22.85
CA LYS A 90 27.56 13.30 23.96
C LYS A 90 27.58 14.33 25.08
N MET A 91 27.31 15.60 24.78
CA MET A 91 27.33 16.68 25.78
C MET A 91 26.15 16.64 26.76
N GLY A 92 25.15 15.78 26.56
CA GLY A 92 24.12 15.45 27.55
C GLY A 92 23.21 16.61 28.01
N LYS A 93 23.30 17.77 27.36
CA LYS A 93 22.53 18.99 27.64
C LYS A 93 21.43 19.23 26.60
N THR A 94 20.78 18.19 26.10
CA THR A 94 19.82 18.37 25.02
C THR A 94 18.48 18.85 25.58
N THR A 95 18.24 20.16 25.50
CA THR A 95 16.88 20.59 25.14
C THR A 95 16.54 19.86 23.82
N GLY A 96 15.35 19.26 23.71
CA GLY A 96 15.00 18.37 22.57
C GLY A 96 14.99 19.02 21.17
N ILE A 97 15.44 20.27 21.05
CA ILE A 97 15.42 21.13 19.87
C ILE A 97 16.85 21.40 19.33
N GLU A 98 17.91 21.03 20.07
CA GLU A 98 19.28 21.44 19.72
C GLU A 98 19.76 20.90 18.36
N ILE A 99 19.38 19.67 18.01
CA ILE A 99 19.71 19.04 16.72
C ILE A 99 18.97 19.73 15.58
N GLN A 100 17.69 20.04 15.77
CA GLN A 100 16.87 20.81 14.83
C GLN A 100 17.50 22.19 14.60
N ARG A 101 17.97 22.84 15.68
CA ARG A 101 18.65 24.14 15.62
C ARG A 101 19.96 24.06 14.82
N LEU A 102 20.75 23.01 15.03
CA LEU A 102 21.96 22.78 14.25
C LEU A 102 21.66 22.60 12.76
N ILE A 103 20.67 21.77 12.43
CA ILE A 103 20.27 21.50 11.03
C ILE A 103 19.79 22.78 10.35
N ILE A 104 18.92 23.55 11.02
CA ILE A 104 18.36 24.76 10.41
C ILE A 104 19.43 25.84 10.21
N GLN A 105 20.38 25.95 11.13
CA GLN A 105 21.53 26.84 11.01
C GLN A 105 22.37 26.45 9.79
N ARG A 106 22.67 25.16 9.63
CA ARG A 106 23.40 24.64 8.46
C ARG A 106 22.67 24.89 7.15
N MET A 107 21.36 24.69 7.10
CA MET A 107 20.55 25.05 5.92
C MET A 107 20.60 26.56 5.63
N ALA A 108 20.54 27.40 6.67
CA ALA A 108 20.56 28.85 6.54
C ALA A 108 21.92 29.39 6.07
N ASP A 109 23.03 28.78 6.51
CA ASP A 109 24.41 29.09 6.11
C ASP A 109 24.63 28.87 4.60
N VAL A 110 23.94 27.87 4.03
CA VAL A 110 23.94 27.56 2.60
C VAL A 110 23.13 28.59 1.78
N GLY A 111 22.38 29.48 2.45
CA GLY A 111 21.54 30.48 1.80
C GLY A 111 20.12 30.00 1.49
N ALA A 112 19.69 28.87 2.08
CA ALA A 112 18.34 28.37 1.88
C ALA A 112 17.28 29.17 2.67
N GLU A 113 16.05 29.17 2.15
CA GLU A 113 14.87 29.59 2.89
C GLU A 113 14.51 28.51 3.92
N VAL A 114 14.59 28.83 5.20
CA VAL A 114 14.35 27.86 6.28
C VAL A 114 13.11 28.18 7.11
N TYR A 115 12.46 27.15 7.63
CA TYR A 115 11.40 27.28 8.65
C TYR A 115 11.26 25.99 9.49
N TYR A 116 10.69 26.14 10.69
CA TYR A 116 10.27 25.03 11.54
C TYR A 116 8.82 24.66 11.25
N HIS A 117 8.53 23.36 11.24
CA HIS A 117 7.17 22.85 11.10
C HIS A 117 6.80 22.04 12.34
N LYS A 118 5.94 22.64 13.18
CA LYS A 118 5.36 22.00 14.36
C LYS A 118 4.20 21.12 13.95
N PHE A 119 4.15 19.89 14.45
CA PHE A 119 3.01 19.01 14.22
C PHE A 119 2.64 18.25 15.48
N GLN A 120 1.35 17.91 15.57
CA GLN A 120 0.83 17.02 16.61
C GLN A 120 0.73 15.61 16.05
N SER A 121 1.17 14.64 16.84
CA SER A 121 1.04 13.23 16.48
C SER A 121 -0.44 12.84 16.45
N GLN A 122 -0.92 12.42 15.29
CA GLN A 122 -2.15 11.65 15.19
C GLN A 122 -1.79 10.18 15.42
N SER A 123 -2.56 9.48 16.26
CA SER A 123 -2.35 8.05 16.47
C SER A 123 -2.47 7.30 15.13
N ASN A 124 -1.59 6.31 14.90
CA ASN A 124 -1.66 5.42 13.74
C ASN A 124 -3.03 4.72 13.73
N GLN A 125 -4.00 5.25 13.01
CA GLN A 125 -5.30 4.64 12.88
C GLN A 125 -5.29 3.69 11.69
N PHE A 126 -5.55 2.41 11.96
CA PHE A 126 -5.73 1.37 10.97
C PHE A 126 -7.03 1.61 10.18
N HIS A 127 -6.94 2.07 8.93
CA HIS A 127 -8.12 2.38 8.10
C HIS A 127 -8.14 1.56 6.81
N PRO A 128 -8.56 0.28 6.83
CA PRO A 128 -8.58 -0.55 5.63
C PRO A 128 -9.63 -0.10 4.60
N PHE A 129 -10.53 0.83 4.95
CA PHE A 129 -11.46 1.48 4.02
C PHE A 129 -11.03 2.86 3.54
N ARG A 130 -9.81 3.33 3.86
CA ARG A 130 -9.32 4.61 3.29
C ARG A 130 -9.25 4.57 1.76
N PHE A 131 -9.25 3.38 1.16
CA PHE A 131 -9.45 3.20 -0.28
C PHE A 131 -10.82 3.74 -0.78
N PHE A 132 -11.88 3.67 0.04
CA PHE A 132 -13.24 4.11 -0.28
C PHE A 132 -13.66 5.40 0.44
N SER A 133 -12.97 5.79 1.51
CA SER A 133 -13.29 6.98 2.33
C SER A 133 -12.26 8.08 2.11
N CYS A 134 -12.66 9.14 1.43
CA CYS A 134 -11.88 10.37 1.27
C CYS A 134 -12.21 11.32 2.44
N ASP A 135 -11.73 11.02 3.65
CA ASP A 135 -11.94 11.95 4.78
C ASP A 135 -10.83 13.00 4.79
N SER A 136 -11.17 14.20 4.30
CA SER A 136 -10.34 15.41 4.37
C SER A 136 -10.43 16.13 5.73
N ASN A 137 -11.32 15.69 6.62
CA ASN A 137 -11.59 16.34 7.90
C ASN A 137 -11.59 15.34 9.06
N SER A 138 -10.43 14.82 9.44
CA SER A 138 -10.25 14.46 10.85
C SER A 138 -10.30 15.76 11.64
N ALA A 139 -11.48 16.06 12.22
CA ALA A 139 -11.64 17.10 13.20
C ALA A 139 -10.51 16.93 14.22
N VAL A 140 -9.75 18.00 14.43
CA VAL A 140 -8.76 18.10 15.49
C VAL A 140 -9.54 17.91 16.79
N THR A 141 -9.55 16.69 17.31
CA THR A 141 -9.99 16.47 18.68
C THR A 141 -8.92 17.12 19.53
N GLU A 142 -9.14 18.37 19.92
CA GLU A 142 -8.37 19.07 20.94
C GLU A 142 -8.58 18.33 22.27
N SER A 143 -7.93 17.17 22.42
CA SER A 143 -7.72 16.62 23.74
C SER A 143 -6.70 17.51 24.42
N ASN A 144 -7.15 18.22 25.45
CA ASN A 144 -6.37 19.02 26.42
C ASN A 144 -5.36 18.16 27.23
N SER A 145 -4.60 17.29 26.57
CA SER A 145 -3.44 16.63 27.14
C SER A 145 -2.20 17.34 26.59
N ASN A 146 -1.23 17.56 27.48
CA ASN A 146 0.12 18.05 27.20
C ASN A 146 0.83 17.09 26.21
N THR A 147 0.39 17.07 24.96
CA THR A 147 0.99 16.26 23.90
C THR A 147 2.20 17.01 23.40
N SER A 148 3.37 16.39 23.55
CA SER A 148 4.61 16.94 23.03
C SER A 148 4.50 17.05 21.51
N ASN A 149 4.75 18.25 20.99
CA ASN A 149 4.73 18.50 19.54
C ASN A 149 6.01 17.96 18.89
N GLY A 150 5.86 17.36 17.72
CA GLY A 150 6.97 17.06 16.81
C GLY A 150 7.46 18.33 16.12
N LEU A 151 8.77 18.39 15.81
CA LEU A 151 9.38 19.57 15.18
C LEU A 151 10.21 19.14 13.97
N ASN A 152 9.65 19.31 12.78
CA ASN A 152 10.36 19.11 11.53
C ASN A 152 11.17 20.37 11.18
N THR A 153 12.30 20.16 10.50
CA THR A 153 13.11 21.25 9.92
C THR A 153 13.03 21.20 8.40
N VAL A 154 12.76 22.36 7.79
CA VAL A 154 12.56 22.47 6.35
C VAL A 154 13.47 23.53 5.77
N GLY A 155 14.18 23.17 4.70
CA GLY A 155 14.98 24.09 3.88
C GLY A 155 14.54 24.07 2.43
N ILE A 156 14.44 25.24 1.80
CA ILE A 156 14.07 25.41 0.39
C ILE A 156 15.20 26.14 -0.34
N ILE A 157 15.67 25.57 -1.44
CA ILE A 157 16.60 26.17 -2.40
C ILE A 157 15.82 26.47 -3.67
N ARG A 158 15.89 27.71 -4.14
CA ARG A 158 15.28 28.13 -5.41
C ARG A 158 16.14 27.73 -6.59
N ALA A 159 15.53 27.16 -7.62
CA ALA A 159 16.24 26.74 -8.81
C ALA A 159 16.74 27.93 -9.64
N PRO A 160 18.02 27.95 -10.08
CA PRO A 160 18.55 29.02 -10.89
C PRO A 160 17.96 29.10 -12.31
N ARG A 161 17.44 27.97 -12.84
CA ARG A 161 16.80 27.91 -14.17
C ARG A 161 15.29 27.69 -14.12
N GLY A 162 14.72 27.59 -12.92
CA GLY A 162 13.30 27.38 -12.72
C GLY A 162 12.56 28.69 -12.49
N ASP A 163 11.25 28.68 -12.72
CA ASP A 163 10.36 29.79 -12.38
C ASP A 163 9.76 29.65 -10.96
N GLY A 164 10.24 28.68 -10.18
CA GLY A 164 9.78 28.38 -8.82
C GLY A 164 8.42 27.68 -8.75
N LYS A 165 7.85 27.24 -9.89
CA LYS A 165 6.54 26.57 -9.93
C LYS A 165 6.57 25.07 -9.67
N GLU A 166 7.74 24.45 -9.73
CA GLU A 166 7.89 23.02 -9.46
C GLU A 166 9.00 22.76 -8.45
N ALA A 167 8.85 21.69 -7.67
CA ALA A 167 9.81 21.32 -6.63
C ALA A 167 10.09 19.82 -6.60
N ILE A 168 11.29 19.44 -6.17
CA ILE A 168 11.69 18.07 -5.83
C ILE A 168 11.92 18.01 -4.32
N VAL A 169 11.31 17.03 -3.66
CA VAL A 169 11.38 16.90 -2.19
C VAL A 169 12.35 15.79 -1.80
N LEU A 170 13.27 16.13 -0.90
CA LEU A 170 14.18 15.21 -0.24
C LEU A 170 13.75 15.08 1.22
N VAL A 171 13.59 13.85 1.72
CA VAL A 171 13.19 13.60 3.10
C VAL A 171 14.20 12.70 3.79
N THR A 172 14.66 13.13 4.96
CA THR A 172 15.51 12.34 5.84
C THR A 172 14.84 12.20 7.21
N PRO A 173 14.22 11.05 7.50
CA PRO A 173 13.65 10.79 8.82
C PRO A 173 14.77 10.56 9.84
N TYR A 174 14.60 11.07 11.05
CA TYR A 174 15.51 10.84 12.17
C TYR A 174 14.78 10.95 13.51
N ASN A 175 15.23 10.20 14.53
CA ASN A 175 14.66 10.31 15.87
C ASN A 175 15.37 11.44 16.63
N SER A 176 14.66 12.52 16.97
CA SER A 176 15.30 13.67 17.62
C SER A 176 15.66 13.47 19.10
N GLU A 177 15.07 12.50 19.79
CA GLU A 177 15.40 12.18 21.19
C GLU A 177 16.63 11.28 21.28
N TYR A 178 16.72 10.30 20.40
CA TYR A 178 17.84 9.36 20.34
C TYR A 178 18.31 9.17 18.91
N VAL A 179 19.18 10.08 18.46
CA VAL A 179 19.80 10.00 17.14
C VAL A 179 20.82 8.86 17.14
N LYS A 180 20.59 7.84 16.31
CA LYS A 180 21.59 6.80 16.07
C LYS A 180 22.65 7.31 15.10
N LEU A 181 23.82 6.66 15.05
CA LEU A 181 24.84 6.97 14.05
C LEU A 181 24.28 6.91 12.62
N ASN A 182 23.40 5.95 12.34
CA ASN A 182 22.74 5.80 11.05
C ASN A 182 21.82 6.99 10.71
N ASP A 183 21.10 7.52 11.71
CA ASP A 183 20.25 8.69 11.55
C ASP A 183 21.12 9.94 11.28
N ALA A 184 22.22 10.09 12.02
CA ALA A 184 23.20 11.15 11.78
C ALA A 184 23.83 11.06 10.38
N LEU A 185 24.15 9.85 9.90
CA LEU A 185 24.64 9.61 8.54
C LEU A 185 23.59 9.95 7.48
N SER A 186 22.32 9.65 7.74
CA SER A 186 21.20 10.00 6.87
C SER A 186 21.06 11.52 6.73
N LEU A 187 21.11 12.22 7.87
CA LEU A 187 21.09 13.69 7.92
C LEU A 187 22.33 14.30 7.27
N GLY A 188 23.53 13.74 7.50
CA GLY A 188 24.78 14.15 6.87
C GLY A 188 24.73 14.02 5.35
N LEU A 189 24.25 12.88 4.86
CA LEU A 189 24.02 12.66 3.43
C LEU A 189 23.02 13.67 2.87
N GLY A 190 21.89 13.87 3.54
CA GLY A 190 20.86 14.82 3.10
C GLY A 190 21.35 16.25 3.04
N PHE A 191 22.07 16.71 4.08
CA PHE A 191 22.68 18.03 4.10
C PHE A 191 23.72 18.20 3.00
N SER A 192 24.61 17.23 2.80
CA SER A 192 25.65 17.34 1.77
C SER A 192 25.07 17.43 0.36
N ILE A 193 24.00 16.68 0.08
CA ILE A 193 23.28 16.76 -1.19
C ILE A 193 22.58 18.11 -1.31
N PHE A 194 21.92 18.57 -0.25
CA PHE A 194 21.26 19.87 -0.24
C PHE A 194 22.25 21.03 -0.47
N SER A 195 23.38 21.02 0.25
CA SER A 195 24.50 21.94 0.06
C SER A 195 25.05 21.87 -1.36
N HIS A 196 25.28 20.66 -1.89
CA HIS A 196 25.71 20.47 -3.26
C HIS A 196 24.74 21.10 -4.27
N LEU A 197 23.43 20.84 -4.13
CA LEU A 197 22.38 21.35 -5.02
C LEU A 197 22.18 22.86 -4.93
N SER A 198 22.55 23.50 -3.82
CA SER A 198 22.56 24.97 -3.73
C SER A 198 23.58 25.62 -4.67
N ARG A 199 24.65 24.88 -5.01
CA ARG A 199 25.78 25.36 -5.80
C ARG A 199 25.67 25.03 -7.28
N VAL A 200 24.75 24.15 -7.68
CA VAL A 200 24.65 23.71 -9.08
C VAL A 200 23.82 24.67 -9.93
N SER A 201 24.25 24.86 -11.19
CA SER A 201 23.60 25.79 -12.12
C SER A 201 22.58 25.14 -13.07
N TRP A 202 22.47 23.80 -13.07
CA TRP A 202 21.61 23.04 -13.98
C TRP A 202 20.21 22.77 -13.43
N LEU A 203 19.96 23.10 -12.17
CA LEU A 203 18.70 22.85 -11.49
C LEU A 203 17.57 23.73 -12.08
N ALA A 204 16.47 23.09 -12.44
CA ALA A 204 15.28 23.70 -13.04
C ALA A 204 14.04 23.64 -12.14
N LYS A 205 14.08 22.84 -11.07
CA LYS A 205 13.01 22.71 -10.07
C LYS A 205 13.55 23.03 -8.68
N ASP A 206 12.77 23.70 -7.85
CA ASP A 206 13.16 24.03 -6.48
C ASP A 206 13.48 22.75 -5.70
N ILE A 207 14.46 22.79 -4.80
CA ILE A 207 14.78 21.65 -3.92
C ILE A 207 14.26 21.96 -2.53
N LEU A 208 13.45 21.05 -2.00
CA LEU A 208 13.00 21.09 -0.61
C LEU A 208 13.63 19.94 0.15
N TRP A 209 14.34 20.23 1.24
CA TRP A 209 14.84 19.21 2.16
C TRP A 209 14.08 19.27 3.47
N LEU A 210 13.40 18.17 3.79
CA LEU A 210 12.67 17.93 5.02
C LEU A 210 13.47 16.97 5.90
N ALA A 211 14.08 17.48 6.97
CA ALA A 211 14.57 16.64 8.06
C ALA A 211 13.40 16.39 9.01
N ALA A 212 12.83 15.18 8.89
CA ALA A 212 11.57 14.79 9.50
C ALA A 212 11.80 14.13 10.87
N ASP A 213 11.15 14.66 11.90
CA ASP A 213 11.23 14.15 13.26
C ASP A 213 10.38 12.87 13.40
N SER A 214 11.04 11.72 13.47
CA SER A 214 10.40 10.41 13.49
C SER A 214 10.04 9.91 14.89
N ARG A 215 10.11 10.75 15.93
CA ARG A 215 9.73 10.36 17.33
C ARG A 215 8.34 9.72 17.42
N TYR A 216 7.40 10.24 16.63
CA TYR A 216 6.02 9.78 16.59
C TYR A 216 5.70 8.89 15.37
N GLY A 217 6.73 8.39 14.69
CA GLY A 217 6.63 7.62 13.45
C GLY A 217 7.17 8.35 12.22
N GLU A 218 7.77 7.59 11.30
CA GLU A 218 8.31 8.14 10.04
C GLU A 218 7.19 8.67 9.12
N TYR A 219 6.03 8.00 9.09
CA TYR A 219 4.90 8.38 8.24
C TYR A 219 4.14 9.61 8.78
N SER A 220 3.96 9.71 10.10
CA SER A 220 3.17 10.77 10.74
C SER A 220 3.79 12.15 10.55
N SER A 221 5.11 12.25 10.71
CA SER A 221 5.85 13.51 10.52
C SER A 221 5.76 14.06 9.10
N VAL A 222 5.86 13.18 8.10
CA VAL A 222 5.77 13.55 6.68
C VAL A 222 4.34 13.83 6.26
N SER A 223 3.37 13.02 6.71
CA SER A 223 1.95 13.23 6.40
C SER A 223 1.40 14.53 6.99
N ALA A 224 1.80 14.89 8.22
CA ALA A 224 1.44 16.17 8.82
C ALA A 224 2.01 17.35 8.01
N TRP A 225 3.30 17.28 7.64
CA TRP A 225 3.91 18.32 6.81
C TRP A 225 3.25 18.45 5.44
N LEU A 226 2.91 17.33 4.79
CA LEU A 226 2.20 17.35 3.51
C LEU A 226 0.80 17.95 3.63
N LYS A 227 0.09 17.65 4.73
CA LYS A 227 -1.22 18.25 5.01
C LYS A 227 -1.13 19.77 5.03
N ASP A 228 -0.18 20.31 5.77
CA ASP A 228 -0.01 21.77 5.88
C ASP A 228 0.55 22.39 4.60
N TYR A 229 1.35 21.64 3.84
CA TYR A 229 1.87 22.07 2.54
C TYR A 229 0.79 22.23 1.48
N HIS A 230 -0.20 21.33 1.46
CA HIS A 230 -1.32 21.38 0.53
C HIS A 230 -2.47 22.26 1.01
N ASN A 231 -2.70 22.31 2.32
CA ASN A 231 -3.76 23.09 2.97
C ASN A 231 -3.17 24.05 4.02
N PRO A 232 -2.43 25.11 3.60
CA PRO A 232 -1.81 26.03 4.55
C PRO A 232 -2.87 26.80 5.33
N VAL A 233 -2.84 26.66 6.66
CA VAL A 233 -3.65 27.50 7.56
C VAL A 233 -2.89 28.80 7.79
N PHE A 234 -3.29 29.86 7.09
CA PHE A 234 -2.77 31.19 7.33
C PHE A 234 -3.45 31.75 8.58
N PHE A 235 -2.83 31.60 9.74
CA PHE A 235 -3.23 32.37 10.92
C PHE A 235 -2.91 33.84 10.64
N SER A 236 -3.93 34.62 10.30
CA SER A 236 -3.86 36.08 10.41
C SER A 236 -3.52 36.39 11.87
N SER A 237 -2.43 37.12 12.07
CA SER A 237 -1.94 37.57 13.38
C SER A 237 -2.89 38.58 14.04
N GLU A 238 -4.14 38.19 14.28
CA GLU A 238 -5.11 38.92 15.11
C GLU A 238 -5.81 37.87 15.98
N ASN A 239 -5.54 37.92 17.29
CA ASN A 239 -6.04 37.06 18.36
C ASN A 239 -5.27 35.75 18.57
N VAL A 240 -4.07 35.91 19.15
CA VAL A 240 -3.42 34.83 19.90
C VAL A 240 -4.21 34.63 21.19
N ASP A 241 -5.04 33.59 21.25
CA ASP A 241 -5.64 33.14 22.48
C ASP A 241 -4.57 32.79 23.53
N ALA A 242 -4.80 33.27 24.74
CA ALA A 242 -3.87 33.33 25.87
C ALA A 242 -3.54 31.98 26.53
N ASN A 243 -3.67 30.86 25.81
CA ASN A 243 -3.34 29.52 26.32
C ASN A 243 -2.02 28.93 25.76
N VAL A 244 -1.32 29.65 24.88
CA VAL A 244 0.02 29.28 24.37
C VAL A 244 1.12 30.04 25.12
N THR A 245 1.07 30.03 26.45
CA THR A 245 2.01 30.78 27.30
C THR A 245 3.25 29.99 27.69
N HIS A 246 3.27 28.65 27.58
CA HIS A 246 4.48 27.86 27.84
C HIS A 246 5.36 27.59 26.61
N ASP A 247 4.81 27.64 25.40
CA ASP A 247 5.53 27.23 24.18
C ASP A 247 6.18 28.40 23.42
N LYS A 248 5.80 29.64 23.76
CA LYS A 248 6.43 30.87 23.24
C LYS A 248 7.75 31.19 23.92
N ASP A 249 7.91 30.83 25.19
CA ASP A 249 9.14 31.10 25.94
C ASP A 249 10.29 30.16 25.52
N PHE A 250 9.98 28.94 25.08
CA PHE A 250 10.97 27.97 24.58
C PHE A 250 11.66 28.38 23.27
N LEU A 251 11.00 29.17 22.43
CA LEU A 251 11.53 29.62 21.13
C LEU A 251 12.02 31.08 21.13
N ASN A 252 11.50 31.94 22.02
CA ASN A 252 11.76 33.39 21.95
C ASN A 252 12.99 33.86 22.73
N MET A 253 13.47 33.12 23.73
CA MET A 253 14.51 33.65 24.63
C MET A 253 15.94 33.60 24.02
N GLU A 254 16.19 32.74 23.03
CA GLU A 254 17.51 32.63 22.37
C GLU A 254 17.54 32.97 20.86
N ASN A 255 16.39 32.96 20.16
CA ASN A 255 16.37 33.18 18.69
C ASN A 255 16.71 34.60 18.24
N LYS A 256 16.59 35.62 19.10
CA LYS A 256 16.84 37.02 18.70
C LYS A 256 18.29 37.32 18.32
N ASN A 257 19.25 36.48 18.73
CA ASN A 257 20.68 36.80 18.59
C ASN A 257 21.44 36.02 17.50
N MET A 258 20.84 35.02 16.82
CA MET A 258 21.60 34.10 15.94
C MET A 258 21.17 34.02 14.48
N LEU A 259 19.91 34.35 14.12
CA LEU A 259 19.46 34.42 12.73
C LEU A 259 18.99 35.83 12.40
N ASN A 260 19.92 36.69 11.94
CA ASN A 260 19.69 38.09 11.53
C ASN A 260 18.35 38.32 10.79
N GLY A 261 17.28 38.62 11.53
CA GLY A 261 15.97 39.03 11.01
C GLY A 261 15.20 37.98 10.17
N ARG A 262 15.61 36.70 10.13
CA ARG A 262 14.86 35.67 9.38
C ARG A 262 13.76 35.07 10.25
N ASN A 263 12.50 35.26 9.85
CA ASN A 263 11.37 34.56 10.48
C ASN A 263 11.41 33.07 10.13
N VAL A 264 11.82 32.25 11.09
CA VAL A 264 11.88 30.79 10.98
C VAL A 264 10.55 30.13 11.36
N ASP A 265 9.64 30.88 12.00
CA ASP A 265 8.33 30.36 12.44
C ASP A 265 7.25 30.46 11.36
N VAL A 266 7.55 31.08 10.22
CA VAL A 266 6.59 31.28 9.12
C VAL A 266 6.73 30.14 8.12
N PHE A 267 5.64 29.42 7.89
CA PHE A 267 5.56 28.37 6.87
C PHE A 267 5.87 28.93 5.48
N LYS A 268 6.82 28.30 4.77
CA LYS A 268 7.18 28.68 3.39
C LYS A 268 6.84 27.55 2.43
N ARG A 269 6.35 27.91 1.24
CA ARG A 269 5.96 26.96 0.20
C ARG A 269 6.86 27.07 -1.03
N ALA A 270 7.15 25.92 -1.62
CA ALA A 270 7.76 25.82 -2.94
C ALA A 270 6.68 25.57 -4.01
N GLY A 271 7.09 25.40 -5.26
CA GLY A 271 6.21 25.00 -6.34
C GLY A 271 5.56 23.62 -6.17
N THR A 272 4.71 23.20 -7.10
CA THR A 272 4.10 21.87 -7.09
C THR A 272 5.17 20.78 -7.09
N MET A 273 5.02 19.78 -6.20
CA MET A 273 5.98 18.70 -6.08
C MET A 273 5.92 17.78 -7.31
N ALA A 274 7.03 17.66 -8.02
CA ALA A 274 7.18 16.78 -9.18
C ALA A 274 7.46 15.34 -8.75
N ALA A 275 8.36 15.16 -7.76
CA ALA A 275 8.63 13.87 -7.14
C ALA A 275 9.21 14.08 -5.74
N ALA A 276 9.18 13.02 -4.92
CA ALA A 276 9.85 12.98 -3.64
C ALA A 276 10.74 11.76 -3.46
N MET A 277 11.81 11.91 -2.69
CA MET A 277 12.74 10.83 -2.37
C MET A 277 12.98 10.84 -0.86
N VAL A 278 12.63 9.74 -0.23
CA VAL A 278 12.95 9.51 1.18
C VAL A 278 14.16 8.60 1.22
N PHE A 279 15.19 8.99 1.97
CA PHE A 279 16.35 8.14 2.14
C PHE A 279 16.82 8.09 3.58
N LYS A 280 17.28 6.89 3.95
CA LYS A 280 17.89 6.62 5.25
C LYS A 280 19.04 5.64 5.11
N VAL A 281 19.94 5.67 6.08
CA VAL A 281 21.01 4.70 6.23
C VAL A 281 20.50 3.63 7.18
N GLY A 282 20.43 2.39 6.72
CA GLY A 282 20.05 1.24 7.51
C GLY A 282 21.22 0.67 8.29
N GLU A 283 20.94 -0.36 9.09
CA GLU A 283 21.98 -1.12 9.77
C GLU A 283 22.88 -1.87 8.76
N ALA A 284 24.14 -2.05 9.15
CA ALA A 284 25.10 -2.82 8.36
C ALA A 284 24.69 -4.29 8.35
N MET A 285 24.68 -4.89 7.16
CA MET A 285 24.28 -6.29 6.98
C MET A 285 25.54 -7.14 6.82
N GLU A 286 25.90 -7.89 7.88
CA GLU A 286 27.15 -8.67 7.93
C GLU A 286 27.26 -9.80 6.88
N ARG A 287 26.16 -10.18 6.23
CA ARG A 287 26.10 -11.38 5.38
C ARG A 287 26.40 -11.14 3.90
N ASP A 288 26.46 -9.90 3.42
CA ASP A 288 26.52 -9.61 1.98
C ASP A 288 27.82 -8.92 1.55
N PRO A 289 28.42 -9.29 0.40
CA PRO A 289 29.72 -8.77 -0.03
C PRO A 289 29.66 -7.40 -0.72
N ARG A 290 28.49 -6.77 -0.84
CA ARG A 290 28.27 -5.49 -1.52
C ARG A 290 27.36 -4.59 -0.69
N ASP A 291 27.50 -3.28 -0.88
CA ASP A 291 26.54 -2.32 -0.32
C ASP A 291 25.15 -2.57 -0.92
N ILE A 292 24.13 -2.52 -0.07
CA ILE A 292 22.75 -2.85 -0.41
C ILE A 292 21.92 -1.57 -0.45
N LEU A 293 21.08 -1.46 -1.46
CA LEU A 293 20.01 -0.47 -1.55
C LEU A 293 18.67 -1.19 -1.44
N THR A 294 17.98 -1.04 -0.32
CA THR A 294 16.62 -1.59 -0.16
C THR A 294 15.60 -0.55 -0.59
N ILE A 295 14.72 -0.89 -1.53
CA ILE A 295 13.64 -0.04 -2.03
C ILE A 295 12.33 -0.42 -1.33
N TYR A 296 11.62 0.58 -0.85
CA TYR A 296 10.26 0.49 -0.32
C TYR A 296 9.34 1.33 -1.21
N ALA A 297 8.28 0.69 -1.69
CA ALA A 297 7.42 1.26 -2.73
C ALA A 297 5.93 1.26 -2.33
N GLU A 298 5.49 0.37 -1.46
CA GLU A 298 4.09 0.28 -1.04
C GLU A 298 3.63 1.53 -0.28
N ALA A 299 2.55 2.17 -0.76
CA ALA A 299 1.94 3.34 -0.13
C ALA A 299 0.72 3.01 0.75
N SER A 300 0.22 4.03 1.47
CA SER A 300 -0.92 3.97 2.41
C SER A 300 -2.24 3.52 1.79
N ASN A 301 -2.41 3.67 0.48
CA ASN A 301 -3.59 3.26 -0.26
C ASN A 301 -3.36 1.97 -1.07
N GLY A 302 -2.26 1.27 -0.82
CA GLY A 302 -1.84 0.09 -1.57
C GLY A 302 -1.40 0.37 -3.01
N GLN A 303 -1.35 1.63 -3.45
CA GLN A 303 -0.79 1.98 -4.75
C GLN A 303 0.74 2.00 -4.69
N MET A 304 1.35 1.72 -5.83
CA MET A 304 2.79 1.81 -6.03
C MET A 304 3.19 3.12 -6.70
N PRO A 305 4.38 3.68 -6.41
CA PRO A 305 4.99 4.76 -7.19
C PRO A 305 5.05 4.40 -8.66
N ASN A 306 5.08 5.42 -9.51
CA ASN A 306 5.34 5.21 -10.93
C ASN A 306 6.57 4.29 -11.11
N LEU A 307 6.38 3.20 -11.86
CA LEU A 307 7.39 2.17 -12.08
C LEU A 307 8.68 2.75 -12.70
N ASP A 308 8.59 3.80 -13.52
CA ASP A 308 9.76 4.44 -14.12
C ASP A 308 10.66 5.10 -13.07
N LEU A 309 10.09 5.68 -12.00
CA LEU A 309 10.87 6.23 -10.90
C LEU A 309 11.67 5.13 -10.19
N ILE A 310 11.04 3.98 -9.91
CA ILE A 310 11.74 2.82 -9.33
C ILE A 310 12.84 2.34 -10.28
N ASN A 311 12.55 2.27 -11.58
CA ASN A 311 13.49 1.75 -12.58
C ASN A 311 14.70 2.66 -12.75
N VAL A 312 14.53 3.99 -12.68
CA VAL A 312 15.64 4.95 -12.67
C VAL A 312 16.55 4.70 -11.47
N VAL A 313 15.97 4.58 -10.27
CA VAL A 313 16.73 4.31 -9.05
C VAL A 313 17.47 2.97 -9.16
N HIS A 314 16.78 1.91 -9.56
CA HIS A 314 17.37 0.58 -9.76
C HIS A 314 18.51 0.61 -10.79
N TYR A 315 18.28 1.23 -11.95
CA TYR A 315 19.26 1.30 -13.03
C TYR A 315 20.52 2.03 -12.59
N LEU A 316 20.39 3.21 -11.97
CA LEU A 316 21.54 3.99 -11.48
C LEU A 316 22.26 3.29 -10.32
N ALA A 317 21.51 2.66 -9.41
CA ALA A 317 22.09 1.93 -8.28
C ALA A 317 22.98 0.77 -8.76
N VAL A 318 22.47 -0.07 -9.66
CA VAL A 318 23.18 -1.26 -10.15
C VAL A 318 24.29 -0.89 -11.14
N HIS A 319 23.98 -0.09 -12.17
CA HIS A 319 24.89 0.11 -13.31
C HIS A 319 25.87 1.27 -13.13
N ARG A 320 25.56 2.27 -12.28
CA ARG A 320 26.46 3.42 -12.06
C ARG A 320 27.22 3.36 -10.74
N GLN A 321 26.55 2.95 -9.65
CA GLN A 321 27.16 2.99 -8.31
C GLN A 321 27.53 1.60 -7.75
N GLY A 322 27.09 0.52 -8.39
CA GLY A 322 27.45 -0.86 -8.01
C GLY A 322 26.74 -1.40 -6.77
N PHE A 323 25.60 -0.80 -6.38
CA PHE A 323 24.77 -1.31 -5.29
C PHE A 323 24.04 -2.60 -5.70
N ARG A 324 23.84 -3.49 -4.73
CA ARG A 324 22.86 -4.58 -4.86
C ARG A 324 21.49 -4.05 -4.44
N VAL A 325 20.51 -4.08 -5.33
CA VAL A 325 19.16 -3.61 -5.02
C VAL A 325 18.32 -4.74 -4.46
N ASN A 326 17.64 -4.49 -3.35
CA ASN A 326 16.69 -5.40 -2.72
C ASN A 326 15.31 -4.74 -2.60
N ILE A 327 14.27 -5.55 -2.60
CA ILE A 327 12.89 -5.14 -2.29
C ILE A 327 12.47 -5.88 -1.01
N GLY A 328 11.49 -5.38 -0.27
CA GLY A 328 10.90 -6.08 0.88
C GLY A 328 10.41 -7.49 0.53
N LYS A 329 10.76 -8.48 1.37
CA LYS A 329 10.40 -9.89 1.18
C LYS A 329 9.96 -10.50 2.50
N LEU A 330 9.01 -11.44 2.44
CA LEU A 330 8.66 -12.26 3.59
C LEU A 330 9.70 -13.36 3.80
N ALA A 331 10.61 -13.17 4.76
CA ALA A 331 11.70 -14.10 5.04
C ALA A 331 11.23 -15.53 5.38
N SER A 332 10.04 -15.66 5.97
CA SER A 332 9.41 -16.96 6.27
C SER A 332 9.06 -17.76 5.01
N LEU A 333 8.67 -17.06 3.93
CA LEU A 333 8.30 -17.68 2.66
C LEU A 333 9.52 -18.05 1.81
N VAL A 334 10.56 -17.22 1.81
CA VAL A 334 11.79 -17.48 1.04
C VAL A 334 12.39 -18.85 1.38
N ASN A 335 12.38 -19.24 2.66
CA ASN A 335 12.93 -20.51 3.12
C ASN A 335 11.91 -21.66 3.16
N SER A 336 10.70 -21.46 2.64
CA SER A 336 9.66 -22.49 2.75
C SER A 336 9.95 -23.68 1.84
N ALA A 337 9.90 -24.89 2.40
CA ALA A 337 10.10 -26.13 1.66
C ALA A 337 9.07 -26.31 0.52
N TRP A 338 7.85 -25.83 0.75
CA TRP A 338 6.78 -25.87 -0.24
C TRP A 338 7.07 -25.00 -1.46
N LEU A 339 7.50 -23.73 -1.30
CA LEU A 339 7.85 -22.88 -2.44
C LEU A 339 9.06 -23.42 -3.20
N ASN A 340 10.05 -23.98 -2.50
CA ASN A 340 11.19 -24.63 -3.13
C ASN A 340 10.76 -25.85 -3.96
N LEU A 341 9.85 -26.68 -3.46
CA LEU A 341 9.31 -27.83 -4.19
C LEU A 341 8.53 -27.37 -5.45
N VAL A 342 7.66 -26.37 -5.30
CA VAL A 342 6.93 -25.79 -6.45
C VAL A 342 7.92 -25.20 -7.47
N GLY A 343 8.94 -24.48 -7.01
CA GLY A 343 10.00 -23.94 -7.85
C GLY A 343 10.75 -25.03 -8.61
N GLN A 344 11.10 -26.15 -7.98
CA GLN A 344 11.74 -27.30 -8.64
C GLN A 344 10.86 -27.92 -9.72
N ILE A 345 9.55 -28.08 -9.46
CA ILE A 345 8.59 -28.59 -10.45
C ILE A 345 8.52 -27.64 -11.66
N LEU A 346 8.43 -26.33 -11.41
CA LEU A 346 8.35 -25.32 -12.47
C LEU A 346 9.66 -25.23 -13.27
N GLU A 347 10.80 -25.35 -12.62
CA GLU A 347 12.11 -25.42 -13.27
C GLU A 347 12.21 -26.67 -14.17
N TRP A 348 11.77 -27.82 -13.68
CA TRP A 348 11.69 -29.06 -14.47
C TRP A 348 10.75 -28.91 -15.68
N LEU A 349 9.56 -28.35 -15.50
CA LEU A 349 8.62 -28.06 -16.58
C LEU A 349 9.21 -27.07 -17.61
N GLY A 350 9.92 -26.05 -17.16
CA GLY A 350 10.59 -25.09 -18.03
C GLY A 350 11.67 -25.74 -18.89
N ASN A 351 12.46 -26.65 -18.31
CA ASN A 351 13.46 -27.42 -19.03
C ASN A 351 12.83 -28.40 -20.04
N LEU A 352 11.71 -29.03 -19.68
CA LEU A 352 10.95 -29.89 -20.58
C LEU A 352 10.37 -29.09 -21.75
N ALA A 353 9.80 -27.92 -21.49
CA ALA A 353 9.28 -27.01 -22.52
C ALA A 353 10.37 -26.56 -23.49
N LYS A 354 11.58 -26.26 -22.97
CA LYS A 354 12.75 -25.91 -23.78
C LYS A 354 13.22 -27.06 -24.68
N ASN A 355 13.12 -28.31 -24.20
CA ASN A 355 13.42 -29.50 -25.00
C ASN A 355 12.40 -29.71 -26.13
N LEU A 356 11.12 -29.36 -25.90
CA LEU A 356 10.07 -29.45 -26.92
C LEU A 356 10.20 -28.34 -27.98
N ASN A 357 10.51 -27.12 -27.56
CA ASN A 357 10.75 -26.01 -28.46
C ASN A 357 11.82 -25.08 -27.88
N PRO A 358 12.97 -24.93 -28.56
CA PRO A 358 14.07 -24.08 -28.07
C PRO A 358 13.70 -22.59 -28.00
N LYS A 359 12.58 -22.16 -28.59
CA LYS A 359 12.06 -20.78 -28.47
C LYS A 359 11.28 -20.54 -27.17
N TRP A 360 10.90 -21.58 -26.44
CA TRP A 360 10.14 -21.48 -25.20
C TRP A 360 11.08 -21.35 -23.99
N ASN A 361 11.40 -20.12 -23.62
CA ASN A 361 12.25 -19.81 -22.48
C ASN A 361 11.41 -19.42 -21.25
N PHE A 362 10.96 -20.43 -20.49
CA PHE A 362 10.28 -20.25 -19.19
C PHE A 362 11.21 -20.48 -17.98
N GLY A 363 12.50 -20.71 -18.23
CA GLY A 363 13.47 -21.11 -17.21
C GLY A 363 13.73 -20.02 -16.18
N ILE A 364 13.14 -20.17 -14.99
CA ILE A 364 13.46 -19.44 -13.78
C ILE A 364 14.00 -20.46 -12.79
N SER A 365 15.08 -20.12 -12.08
CA SER A 365 15.63 -21.02 -11.07
C SER A 365 14.66 -21.17 -9.91
N SER A 366 14.64 -22.33 -9.26
CA SER A 366 13.86 -22.54 -8.04
C SER A 366 14.08 -21.47 -6.96
N ALA A 367 15.31 -20.99 -6.81
CA ALA A 367 15.66 -19.91 -5.89
C ALA A 367 15.03 -18.56 -6.29
N ASP A 368 15.14 -18.18 -7.57
CA ASP A 368 14.54 -16.94 -8.08
C ASP A 368 13.01 -16.99 -8.02
N TYR A 369 12.41 -18.18 -8.22
CA TYR A 369 10.97 -18.38 -8.07
C TYR A 369 10.54 -18.20 -6.62
N ALA A 370 11.22 -18.83 -5.65
CA ALA A 370 10.91 -18.69 -4.23
C ALA A 370 11.07 -17.24 -3.75
N GLU A 371 12.13 -16.56 -4.19
CA GLU A 371 12.35 -15.14 -3.93
C GLU A 371 11.25 -14.27 -4.53
N GLY A 372 10.88 -14.54 -5.79
CA GLY A 372 9.82 -13.81 -6.48
C GLY A 372 8.44 -14.01 -5.85
N ALA A 373 8.09 -15.24 -5.49
CA ALA A 373 6.85 -15.55 -4.79
C ALA A 373 6.77 -14.89 -3.41
N ALA A 374 7.88 -14.89 -2.65
CA ALA A 374 7.95 -14.22 -1.36
C ALA A 374 7.83 -12.69 -1.48
N THR A 375 8.37 -12.11 -2.54
CA THR A 375 8.26 -10.66 -2.83
C THR A 375 6.83 -10.30 -3.22
N VAL A 376 6.21 -11.09 -4.11
CA VAL A 376 4.79 -10.92 -4.48
C VAL A 376 3.88 -11.02 -3.26
N ALA A 377 4.06 -12.05 -2.43
CA ALA A 377 3.27 -12.22 -1.22
C ALA A 377 3.45 -11.05 -0.23
N SER A 378 4.68 -10.56 -0.05
CA SER A 378 4.97 -9.39 0.77
C SER A 378 4.27 -8.14 0.23
N SER A 379 4.34 -7.93 -1.08
CA SER A 379 3.73 -6.79 -1.73
C SER A 379 2.20 -6.86 -1.64
N MET A 380 1.59 -8.02 -1.92
CA MET A 380 0.16 -8.25 -1.76
C MET A 380 -0.29 -8.01 -0.33
N TYR A 381 0.48 -8.45 0.66
CA TYR A 381 0.19 -8.23 2.07
C TYR A 381 0.15 -6.74 2.40
N HIS A 382 1.21 -5.99 2.10
CA HIS A 382 1.27 -4.55 2.39
C HIS A 382 0.24 -3.73 1.58
N GLN A 383 0.03 -4.07 0.31
CA GLN A 383 -0.98 -3.41 -0.54
C GLN A 383 -2.41 -3.68 -0.05
N ALA A 384 -2.74 -4.91 0.35
CA ALA A 384 -4.06 -5.27 0.86
C ALA A 384 -4.37 -4.59 2.20
N LEU A 385 -3.35 -4.40 3.04
CA LEU A 385 -3.51 -3.72 4.33
C LEU A 385 -3.49 -2.19 4.24
N GLY A 386 -3.02 -1.62 3.11
CA GLY A 386 -2.80 -0.19 3.00
C GLY A 386 -1.76 0.34 4.01
N VAL A 387 -0.84 -0.52 4.47
CA VAL A 387 0.19 -0.10 5.40
C VAL A 387 1.41 0.34 4.58
N PRO A 388 1.78 1.63 4.63
CA PRO A 388 2.90 2.13 3.85
C PRO A 388 4.20 1.52 4.38
N THR A 389 5.09 1.10 3.48
CA THR A 389 6.40 0.52 3.87
C THR A 389 7.45 1.57 4.22
N GLY A 390 7.17 2.84 3.93
CA GLY A 390 8.01 3.98 4.28
C GLY A 390 7.21 5.28 4.30
N SER A 391 7.86 6.38 4.67
CA SER A 391 7.20 7.69 4.73
C SER A 391 6.82 8.26 3.36
N HIS A 392 7.36 7.70 2.27
CA HIS A 392 6.92 7.99 0.90
C HIS A 392 5.41 7.74 0.69
N GLY A 393 4.82 6.82 1.47
CA GLY A 393 3.40 6.51 1.37
C GLY A 393 2.51 7.75 1.55
N ALA A 394 2.92 8.73 2.35
CA ALA A 394 2.14 9.94 2.61
C ALA A 394 2.02 10.85 1.36
N PHE A 395 3.02 10.82 0.47
CA PHE A 395 3.00 11.61 -0.77
C PHE A 395 1.95 11.10 -1.77
N ARG A 396 1.63 9.81 -1.69
CA ARG A 396 0.67 9.17 -2.58
C ARG A 396 -0.75 9.68 -2.36
N ASP A 397 -1.10 10.06 -1.13
CA ASP A 397 -2.39 10.71 -0.81
C ASP A 397 -2.57 12.03 -1.60
N TYR A 398 -1.48 12.67 -2.01
CA TYR A 398 -1.46 13.93 -2.77
C TYR A 398 -1.05 13.76 -4.24
N GLN A 399 -1.07 12.52 -4.76
CA GLN A 399 -0.67 12.19 -6.14
C GLN A 399 0.76 12.65 -6.50
N VAL A 400 1.67 12.65 -5.52
CA VAL A 400 3.09 12.90 -5.73
C VAL A 400 3.81 11.56 -5.76
N ASP A 401 4.56 11.30 -6.83
CA ASP A 401 5.36 10.09 -6.93
C ASP A 401 6.57 10.17 -6.00
N ALA A 402 6.65 9.19 -5.09
CA ALA A 402 7.65 9.16 -4.06
C ALA A 402 8.17 7.74 -3.82
N ILE A 403 9.45 7.63 -3.49
CA ILE A 403 10.10 6.35 -3.19
C ILE A 403 10.92 6.48 -1.91
N THR A 404 10.86 5.47 -1.05
CA THR A 404 11.76 5.36 0.10
C THR A 404 12.85 4.35 -0.21
N PHE A 405 14.11 4.69 0.01
CA PHE A 405 15.21 3.73 -0.05
C PHE A 405 16.13 3.79 1.16
N SER A 406 16.58 2.63 1.60
CA SER A 406 17.49 2.46 2.73
C SER A 406 18.84 1.94 2.23
N PHE A 407 19.91 2.67 2.53
CA PHE A 407 21.27 2.28 2.23
C PHE A 407 21.84 1.45 3.38
N SER A 408 22.21 0.20 3.12
CA SER A 408 22.90 -0.65 4.08
C SER A 408 24.33 -0.89 3.61
N SER A 409 25.29 -0.56 4.48
CA SER A 409 26.71 -0.82 4.23
C SER A 409 27.04 -2.29 4.43
N ARG A 410 28.01 -2.79 3.64
CA ARG A 410 28.63 -4.11 3.81
C ARG A 410 29.32 -4.28 5.17
N PHE A 411 29.90 -3.20 5.68
CA PHE A 411 30.69 -3.19 6.91
C PHE A 411 30.16 -2.15 7.89
N TYR A 412 30.40 -2.37 9.19
CA TYR A 412 30.22 -1.31 10.17
C TYR A 412 31.01 -0.07 9.75
N LEU A 413 30.32 1.07 9.69
CA LEU A 413 30.87 2.35 9.25
C LEU A 413 31.73 2.99 10.36
N ASN A 414 32.66 2.22 10.91
CA ASN A 414 33.59 2.68 11.96
C ASN A 414 34.84 3.33 11.37
N ASN A 415 35.17 3.02 10.12
CA ASN A 415 36.32 3.60 9.41
C ASN A 415 35.89 4.79 8.55
N GLU A 416 36.51 5.95 8.77
CA GLU A 416 36.19 7.20 8.08
C GLU A 416 36.30 7.09 6.54
N ASN A 417 37.28 6.33 6.04
CA ASN A 417 37.44 6.10 4.59
C ASN A 417 36.28 5.31 4.00
N MET A 418 35.78 4.30 4.73
CA MET A 418 34.65 3.48 4.28
C MET A 418 33.37 4.30 4.30
N GLN A 419 33.13 5.04 5.38
CA GLN A 419 32.04 6.01 5.50
C GLN A 419 32.07 7.03 4.35
N SER A 420 33.23 7.59 4.05
CA SER A 420 33.40 8.56 2.97
C SER A 420 33.07 7.95 1.60
N SER A 421 33.53 6.73 1.33
CA SER A 421 33.21 6.02 0.08
C SER A 421 31.72 5.69 -0.05
N PHE A 422 31.07 5.36 1.06
CA PHE A 422 29.65 5.04 1.13
C PHE A 422 28.79 6.28 0.89
N ILE A 423 29.07 7.39 1.57
CA ILE A 423 28.41 8.69 1.36
C ILE A 423 28.61 9.15 -0.09
N LEU A 424 29.82 8.99 -0.65
CA LEU A 424 30.08 9.36 -2.04
C LEU A 424 29.21 8.57 -3.03
N ARG A 425 29.10 7.25 -2.86
CA ARG A 425 28.24 6.40 -3.70
C ARG A 425 26.76 6.76 -3.56
N GLY A 426 26.30 6.97 -2.32
CA GLY A 426 24.92 7.37 -2.02
C GLY A 426 24.57 8.75 -2.60
N GLY A 427 25.45 9.73 -2.43
CA GLY A 427 25.26 11.09 -2.94
C GLY A 427 25.24 11.14 -4.47
N ARG A 428 26.13 10.39 -5.13
CA ARG A 428 26.13 10.25 -6.60
C ARG A 428 24.89 9.53 -7.14
N LEU A 429 24.35 8.55 -6.40
CA LEU A 429 23.07 7.93 -6.75
C LEU A 429 21.96 8.98 -6.70
N ILE A 430 21.81 9.67 -5.57
CA ILE A 430 20.73 10.64 -5.37
C ILE A 430 20.84 11.80 -6.36
N GLU A 431 22.03 12.35 -6.60
CA GLU A 431 22.25 13.37 -7.65
C GLU A 431 21.80 12.86 -9.02
N GLY A 432 22.12 11.60 -9.37
CA GLY A 432 21.71 11.00 -10.63
C GLY A 432 20.19 10.88 -10.78
N VAL A 433 19.48 10.51 -9.70
CA VAL A 433 18.01 10.44 -9.71
C VAL A 433 17.41 11.85 -9.79
N ILE A 434 17.95 12.82 -9.04
CA ILE A 434 17.51 14.23 -9.09
C ILE A 434 17.70 14.80 -10.49
N ARG A 435 18.83 14.55 -11.16
CA ARG A 435 19.03 14.98 -12.56
C ARG A 435 17.99 14.38 -13.50
N SER A 436 17.63 13.11 -13.30
CA SER A 436 16.62 12.42 -14.11
C SER A 436 15.23 13.05 -13.91
N VAL A 437 14.83 13.32 -12.66
CA VAL A 437 13.55 13.97 -12.31
C VAL A 437 13.53 15.45 -12.70
N ASN A 438 14.67 16.14 -12.63
CA ASN A 438 14.80 17.54 -13.00
C ASN A 438 14.49 17.78 -14.49
N ASN A 439 14.72 16.77 -15.34
CA ASN A 439 14.42 16.82 -16.77
C ASN A 439 12.94 16.55 -17.12
N LEU A 440 12.13 16.08 -16.17
CA LEU A 440 10.70 15.86 -16.41
C LEU A 440 10.01 17.18 -16.77
N LEU A 441 9.27 17.20 -17.88
CA LEU A 441 8.49 18.39 -18.29
C LEU A 441 7.04 18.30 -17.82
N GLU A 442 6.56 17.09 -17.59
CA GLU A 442 5.20 16.79 -17.15
C GLU A 442 5.27 15.90 -15.92
N LYS A 443 4.14 15.82 -15.20
CA LYS A 443 3.99 14.81 -14.15
C LYS A 443 4.13 13.43 -14.78
N PHE A 444 4.62 12.47 -14.00
CA PHE A 444 4.67 11.07 -14.38
C PHE A 444 3.32 10.59 -14.93
N HIS A 445 3.25 10.35 -16.24
CA HIS A 445 2.06 9.86 -16.92
C HIS A 445 2.17 8.34 -17.18
N GLN A 446 1.00 7.68 -17.23
CA GLN A 446 0.75 6.33 -17.75
C GLN A 446 1.44 5.07 -17.18
N SER A 447 2.44 5.15 -16.29
CA SER A 447 3.03 3.91 -15.77
C SER A 447 2.18 3.35 -14.63
N PHE A 448 1.65 2.14 -14.86
CA PHE A 448 0.84 1.31 -13.96
C PHE A 448 0.99 1.66 -12.47
N PHE A 449 -0.09 2.09 -11.82
CA PHE A 449 -0.11 2.33 -10.36
C PHE A 449 -0.40 1.08 -9.53
N LEU A 450 -0.91 0.05 -10.19
CA LEU A 450 -1.22 -1.24 -9.62
C LEU A 450 -0.33 -2.27 -10.32
N TYR A 451 0.72 -2.70 -9.65
CA TYR A 451 1.60 -3.77 -10.09
C TYR A 451 2.21 -4.45 -8.87
N MET A 452 2.71 -5.65 -9.08
CA MET A 452 3.46 -6.38 -8.07
C MET A 452 4.89 -6.57 -8.57
N MET A 453 5.86 -6.20 -7.75
CA MET A 453 7.26 -6.51 -8.05
C MET A 453 7.55 -7.96 -7.68
N THR A 454 8.26 -8.67 -8.54
CA THR A 454 8.76 -10.03 -8.25
C THR A 454 10.27 -10.02 -8.05
N ALA A 455 10.96 -9.04 -8.63
CA ALA A 455 12.37 -8.80 -8.44
C ALA A 455 12.66 -7.30 -8.68
N PRO A 456 13.84 -6.78 -8.32
CA PRO A 456 14.24 -5.39 -8.59
C PRO A 456 14.11 -4.96 -10.06
N ASN A 457 14.19 -5.92 -10.97
CA ASN A 457 14.09 -5.73 -12.42
C ASN A 457 12.90 -6.46 -13.06
N LYS A 458 11.94 -6.97 -12.28
CA LYS A 458 10.78 -7.70 -12.80
C LYS A 458 9.47 -7.32 -12.10
N PHE A 459 8.42 -7.17 -12.89
CA PHE A 459 7.10 -6.78 -12.39
C PHE A 459 5.97 -7.55 -13.08
N VAL A 460 4.82 -7.60 -12.40
CA VAL A 460 3.56 -8.16 -12.89
C VAL A 460 2.53 -7.04 -12.90
N SER A 461 2.02 -6.71 -14.09
CA SER A 461 0.97 -5.70 -14.28
C SER A 461 -0.42 -6.22 -13.86
N VAL A 462 -1.35 -5.31 -13.54
CA VAL A 462 -2.78 -5.61 -13.29
C VAL A 462 -3.37 -6.64 -14.22
N GLY A 463 -3.21 -6.43 -15.53
CA GLY A 463 -3.83 -7.29 -16.53
C GLY A 463 -3.44 -8.77 -16.43
N VAL A 464 -2.26 -9.08 -15.90
CA VAL A 464 -1.78 -10.46 -15.76
C VAL A 464 -2.37 -11.11 -14.51
N TYR A 465 -2.28 -10.46 -13.35
CA TYR A 465 -2.76 -11.07 -12.12
C TYR A 465 -4.30 -11.09 -12.04
N MET A 466 -4.99 -10.14 -12.68
CA MET A 466 -6.46 -10.11 -12.74
C MET A 466 -7.06 -11.34 -13.43
N ILE A 467 -6.31 -12.05 -14.27
CA ILE A 467 -6.75 -13.31 -14.88
C ILE A 467 -6.99 -14.37 -13.79
N GLY A 468 -6.05 -14.50 -12.85
CA GLY A 468 -6.20 -15.45 -11.74
C GLY A 468 -7.42 -15.11 -10.86
N PHE A 469 -7.60 -13.84 -10.54
CA PHE A 469 -8.77 -13.38 -9.78
C PHE A 469 -10.09 -13.58 -10.54
N ALA A 470 -10.12 -13.29 -11.84
CA ALA A 470 -11.30 -13.52 -12.67
C ALA A 470 -11.67 -15.01 -12.70
N LEU A 471 -10.70 -15.91 -12.84
CA LEU A 471 -10.94 -17.36 -12.77
C LEU A 471 -11.46 -17.81 -11.40
N LEU A 472 -11.00 -17.21 -10.30
CA LEU A 472 -11.55 -17.52 -8.98
C LEU A 472 -12.96 -16.97 -8.77
N ALA A 473 -13.31 -15.85 -9.39
CA ALA A 473 -14.61 -15.19 -9.23
C ALA A 473 -15.70 -15.71 -10.18
N LEU A 474 -15.32 -16.18 -11.37
CA LEU A 474 -16.24 -16.62 -12.43
C LEU A 474 -17.19 -17.77 -12.04
N PRO A 475 -16.83 -18.71 -11.15
CA PRO A 475 -17.78 -19.71 -10.65
C PRO A 475 -19.00 -19.16 -9.92
N LEU A 476 -18.88 -18.01 -9.26
CA LEU A 476 -19.95 -17.43 -8.44
C LEU A 476 -21.26 -17.20 -9.23
N PRO A 477 -21.27 -16.45 -10.36
CA PRO A 477 -22.47 -16.27 -11.15
C PRO A 477 -22.98 -17.56 -11.80
N VAL A 478 -22.10 -18.50 -12.15
CA VAL A 478 -22.48 -19.78 -12.78
C VAL A 478 -23.20 -20.68 -11.77
N VAL A 479 -22.69 -20.76 -10.54
CA VAL A 479 -23.34 -21.50 -9.45
C VAL A 479 -24.68 -20.87 -9.11
N ALA A 480 -24.75 -19.53 -8.99
CA ALA A 480 -26.00 -18.82 -8.76
C ALA A 480 -27.05 -19.11 -9.84
N ALA A 481 -26.65 -19.09 -11.12
CA ALA A 481 -27.52 -19.44 -12.24
C ALA A 481 -27.98 -20.91 -12.19
N SER A 482 -27.10 -21.83 -11.78
CA SER A 482 -27.45 -23.25 -11.64
C SER A 482 -28.46 -23.52 -10.52
N LEU A 483 -28.33 -22.82 -9.39
CA LEU A 483 -29.31 -22.91 -8.30
C LEU A 483 -30.67 -22.35 -8.73
N PHE A 484 -30.69 -21.23 -9.45
CA PHE A 484 -31.92 -20.64 -9.96
C PHE A 484 -32.63 -21.52 -11.00
N LEU A 485 -31.88 -22.15 -11.91
CA LEU A 485 -32.44 -23.02 -12.94
C LEU A 485 -32.88 -24.38 -12.39
N ASN A 486 -32.14 -24.94 -11.42
CA ASN A 486 -32.58 -26.14 -10.70
C ASN A 486 -33.90 -25.89 -9.97
N HIS A 487 -34.09 -24.72 -9.35
CA HIS A 487 -35.36 -24.35 -8.73
C HIS A 487 -36.54 -24.33 -9.72
N LYS A 488 -36.32 -23.90 -10.98
CA LYS A 488 -37.34 -23.97 -12.04
C LYS A 488 -37.59 -25.38 -12.56
N ALA A 489 -36.57 -26.23 -12.60
CA ALA A 489 -36.64 -27.60 -13.11
C ALA A 489 -37.29 -28.57 -12.11
N THR A 490 -37.11 -28.36 -10.80
CA THR A 490 -37.79 -29.11 -9.72
C THR A 490 -39.23 -28.65 -9.50
N GLY A 491 -39.96 -28.33 -10.56
CA GLY A 491 -41.42 -28.20 -10.54
C GLY A 491 -42.04 -29.57 -10.30
N PHE A 492 -42.17 -29.96 -9.04
CA PHE A 492 -42.84 -31.20 -8.61
C PHE A 492 -44.29 -31.25 -9.11
N THR A 493 -44.69 -32.41 -9.61
CA THR A 493 -46.06 -32.77 -10.01
C THR A 493 -46.96 -32.94 -8.77
N GLY A 494 -47.28 -31.84 -8.09
CA GLY A 494 -48.26 -31.77 -6.99
C GLY A 494 -49.36 -30.74 -7.27
N THR A 495 -50.52 -30.89 -6.60
CA THR A 495 -51.70 -30.03 -6.68
C THR A 495 -51.40 -28.54 -6.41
N GLU A 496 -52.10 -27.64 -7.10
CA GLU A 496 -51.75 -26.21 -7.23
C GLU A 496 -51.67 -25.42 -5.92
N GLU A 497 -52.37 -25.83 -4.86
CA GLU A 497 -52.36 -25.11 -3.58
C GLU A 497 -51.08 -25.37 -2.76
N ALA A 498 -50.50 -26.57 -2.83
CA ALA A 498 -49.22 -26.88 -2.18
C ALA A 498 -48.01 -26.30 -2.95
N LYS A 499 -48.15 -26.06 -4.26
CA LYS A 499 -47.12 -25.45 -5.14
C LYS A 499 -46.78 -24.01 -4.75
N ILE A 500 -47.79 -23.21 -4.38
CA ILE A 500 -47.59 -21.79 -4.01
C ILE A 500 -46.94 -21.69 -2.62
N ALA A 501 -47.29 -22.59 -1.70
CA ALA A 501 -46.74 -22.61 -0.34
C ALA A 501 -45.28 -23.10 -0.28
N PHE A 502 -44.92 -24.20 -0.94
CA PHE A 502 -43.56 -24.78 -0.85
C PHE A 502 -42.51 -24.03 -1.70
N GLY A 503 -42.89 -23.55 -2.89
CA GLY A 503 -42.00 -22.75 -3.74
C GLY A 503 -41.67 -21.38 -3.14
N SER A 504 -42.62 -20.76 -2.42
CA SER A 504 -42.41 -19.45 -1.80
C SER A 504 -41.46 -19.48 -0.59
N TRP A 505 -41.29 -20.64 0.06
CA TRP A 505 -40.43 -20.78 1.25
C TRP A 505 -38.97 -21.16 0.95
N GLN A 506 -38.68 -21.74 -0.22
CA GLN A 506 -37.29 -22.04 -0.61
C GLN A 506 -36.54 -20.80 -1.12
N TRP A 507 -37.23 -19.88 -1.82
CA TRP A 507 -36.65 -18.57 -2.13
C TRP A 507 -36.37 -17.78 -0.85
N LEU A 508 -37.22 -17.90 0.17
CA LEU A 508 -36.94 -17.34 1.50
C LEU A 508 -35.64 -17.91 2.10
N TYR A 509 -35.30 -19.17 1.85
CA TYR A 509 -34.04 -19.76 2.30
C TYR A 509 -32.83 -19.24 1.53
N ALA A 510 -32.92 -19.14 0.20
CA ALA A 510 -31.88 -18.53 -0.62
C ALA A 510 -31.71 -17.03 -0.34
N ALA A 511 -32.80 -16.31 -0.11
CA ALA A 511 -32.79 -14.92 0.32
C ALA A 511 -32.21 -14.79 1.73
N LYS A 512 -32.50 -15.73 2.65
CA LYS A 512 -31.90 -15.79 3.98
C LYS A 512 -30.39 -16.03 3.92
N THR A 513 -29.89 -16.91 3.05
CA THR A 513 -28.45 -17.15 2.90
C THR A 513 -27.72 -15.97 2.27
N VAL A 514 -28.30 -15.35 1.23
CA VAL A 514 -27.75 -14.12 0.63
C VAL A 514 -27.75 -12.97 1.63
N LEU A 515 -28.86 -12.73 2.32
CA LEU A 515 -28.96 -11.70 3.38
C LEU A 515 -27.94 -11.96 4.48
N MET A 516 -27.70 -13.22 4.87
CA MET A 516 -26.65 -13.56 5.83
C MET A 516 -25.24 -13.24 5.35
N ILE A 517 -24.93 -13.56 4.09
CA ILE A 517 -23.62 -13.24 3.51
C ILE A 517 -23.45 -11.72 3.42
N ASP A 518 -24.49 -11.00 3.00
CA ASP A 518 -24.46 -9.54 2.91
C ASP A 518 -24.38 -8.88 4.30
N LEU A 519 -25.07 -9.41 5.31
CA LEU A 519 -25.00 -8.94 6.69
C LEU A 519 -23.65 -9.26 7.33
N TRP A 520 -23.10 -10.46 7.08
CA TRP A 520 -21.72 -10.80 7.46
C TRP A 520 -20.72 -9.87 6.79
N ALA A 521 -20.85 -9.64 5.48
CA ALA A 521 -19.98 -8.75 4.72
C ALA A 521 -20.07 -7.31 5.23
N LEU A 522 -21.28 -6.83 5.55
CA LEU A 522 -21.50 -5.53 6.18
C LEU A 522 -20.80 -5.43 7.54
N ILE A 523 -20.99 -6.42 8.42
CA ILE A 523 -20.36 -6.45 9.75
C ILE A 523 -18.83 -6.51 9.60
N ALA A 524 -18.31 -7.42 8.78
CA ALA A 524 -16.88 -7.56 8.49
C ALA A 524 -16.29 -6.27 7.89
N SER A 525 -17.09 -5.52 7.12
CA SER A 525 -16.70 -4.22 6.58
C SER A 525 -16.74 -3.08 7.60
N LEU A 526 -17.54 -3.19 8.67
CA LEU A 526 -17.56 -2.16 9.72
C LEU A 526 -16.54 -2.45 10.82
N MET A 527 -16.10 -3.71 10.99
CA MET A 527 -15.17 -4.12 12.05
C MET A 527 -13.86 -3.34 12.11
N PRO A 528 -13.19 -3.04 10.99
CA PRO A 528 -11.95 -2.30 11.06
C PRO A 528 -12.03 -0.91 11.66
N TYR A 529 -13.16 -0.22 11.51
CA TYR A 529 -13.38 1.06 12.17
C TYR A 529 -13.29 0.91 13.70
N PHE A 530 -13.92 -0.12 14.26
CA PHE A 530 -13.85 -0.38 15.71
C PHE A 530 -12.46 -0.84 16.16
N ILE A 531 -11.78 -1.67 15.36
CA ILE A 531 -10.42 -2.13 15.67
C ILE A 531 -9.43 -0.95 15.65
N SER A 532 -9.64 0.02 14.76
CA SER A 532 -8.81 1.23 14.65
C SER A 532 -8.86 2.14 15.87
N GLN A 533 -9.92 2.03 16.68
CA GLN A 533 -10.08 2.81 17.91
C GLN A 533 -9.28 2.24 19.09
N ILE A 534 -8.77 1.01 18.96
CA ILE A 534 -8.00 0.38 20.05
C ILE A 534 -6.58 0.95 20.03
N PRO A 535 -6.16 1.69 21.08
CA PRO A 535 -4.83 2.27 21.12
C PRO A 535 -3.75 1.18 21.24
N ASN A 536 -2.58 1.44 20.63
CA ASN A 536 -1.35 0.63 20.73
C ASN A 536 -1.37 -0.78 20.10
N ILE A 537 -2.32 -1.11 19.23
CA ILE A 537 -2.29 -2.35 18.44
C ILE A 537 -1.48 -2.14 17.15
N SER A 538 -0.55 -3.05 16.84
CA SER A 538 0.18 -2.99 15.56
C SER A 538 -0.75 -3.26 14.37
N PRO A 539 -0.51 -2.69 13.18
CA PRO A 539 -1.35 -2.97 12.01
C PRO A 539 -1.49 -4.46 11.69
N THR A 540 -0.43 -5.24 11.92
CA THR A 540 -0.43 -6.69 11.73
C THR A 540 -1.36 -7.40 12.72
N GLU A 541 -1.31 -7.04 14.00
CA GLU A 541 -2.20 -7.59 15.03
C GLU A 541 -3.65 -7.18 14.79
N SER A 542 -3.89 -5.93 14.39
CA SER A 542 -5.20 -5.43 13.99
C SER A 542 -5.81 -6.27 12.87
N THR A 543 -4.99 -6.68 11.89
CA THR A 543 -5.47 -7.49 10.76
C THR A 543 -5.73 -8.94 11.15
N LEU A 544 -4.89 -9.52 12.00
CA LEU A 544 -5.12 -10.85 12.55
C LEU A 544 -6.40 -10.85 13.40
N LEU A 545 -6.60 -9.82 14.21
CA LEU A 545 -7.82 -9.63 14.99
C LEU A 545 -9.04 -9.47 14.08
N TRP A 546 -8.94 -8.66 13.02
CA TRP A 546 -10.01 -8.49 12.04
C TRP A 546 -10.38 -9.80 11.34
N VAL A 547 -9.39 -10.57 10.87
CA VAL A 547 -9.60 -11.88 10.24
C VAL A 547 -10.21 -12.87 11.23
N ALA A 548 -9.65 -12.96 12.44
CA ALA A 548 -10.14 -13.86 13.48
C ALA A 548 -11.59 -13.52 13.87
N LEU A 549 -11.92 -12.23 14.04
CA LEU A 549 -13.28 -11.77 14.33
C LEU A 549 -14.22 -12.03 13.15
N SER A 550 -13.81 -11.76 11.90
CA SER A 550 -14.63 -12.00 10.71
C SER A 550 -14.96 -13.48 10.53
N VAL A 551 -14.00 -14.37 10.77
CA VAL A 551 -14.20 -15.83 10.73
C VAL A 551 -15.08 -16.30 11.88
N SER A 552 -14.85 -15.79 13.09
CA SER A 552 -15.65 -16.12 14.27
C SER A 552 -17.10 -15.66 14.11
N ILE A 553 -17.34 -14.47 13.58
CA ILE A 553 -18.68 -13.94 13.28
C ILE A 553 -19.35 -14.79 12.19
N LEU A 554 -18.62 -15.21 11.15
CA LEU A 554 -19.16 -16.12 10.14
C LEU A 554 -19.60 -17.45 10.77
N ALA A 555 -18.77 -18.02 11.64
CA ALA A 555 -19.08 -19.26 12.35
C ALA A 555 -20.28 -19.10 13.29
N VAL A 556 -20.38 -17.97 14.00
CA VAL A 556 -21.51 -17.66 14.89
C VAL A 556 -22.80 -17.46 14.09
N LEU A 557 -22.78 -16.71 12.98
CA LEU A 557 -23.93 -16.55 12.08
C LEU A 557 -24.38 -17.89 11.50
N TYR A 558 -23.42 -18.75 11.14
CA TYR A 558 -23.68 -20.10 10.66
C TYR A 558 -24.36 -20.98 11.73
N VAL A 559 -23.92 -20.88 12.99
CA VAL A 559 -24.51 -21.64 14.12
C VAL A 559 -25.90 -21.12 14.49
N ILE A 560 -26.10 -19.81 14.57
CA ILE A 560 -27.38 -19.21 15.00
C ILE A 560 -28.49 -19.45 13.97
N LEU A 561 -28.18 -19.37 12.67
CA LEU A 561 -29.20 -19.42 11.62
C LEU A 561 -29.29 -20.77 10.88
N GLY A 562 -28.45 -21.75 11.27
CA GLY A 562 -28.49 -23.14 10.80
C GLY A 562 -27.77 -23.38 9.47
N SER A 563 -27.29 -24.62 9.26
CA SER A 563 -26.53 -24.98 8.05
C SER A 563 -27.37 -24.87 6.76
N PRO A 564 -26.79 -24.43 5.62
CA PRO A 564 -27.37 -24.48 4.27
C PRO A 564 -27.84 -25.87 3.81
N TYR A 565 -27.41 -26.94 4.51
CA TYR A 565 -27.51 -28.33 4.11
C TYR A 565 -28.29 -29.21 5.09
N SER A 566 -29.02 -28.66 6.07
CA SER A 566 -29.87 -29.48 6.94
C SER A 566 -31.17 -29.86 6.24
N HIS A 567 -31.07 -30.72 5.22
CA HIS A 567 -32.16 -31.59 4.84
C HIS A 567 -32.19 -32.76 5.84
N SER A 568 -32.94 -32.60 6.94
CA SER A 568 -33.50 -33.75 7.67
C SER A 568 -34.60 -33.45 8.69
N ASP A 569 -34.88 -32.21 9.10
CA ASP A 569 -35.65 -32.02 10.36
C ASP A 569 -37.04 -31.38 10.19
N TRP A 570 -37.87 -31.96 9.30
CA TRP A 570 -39.34 -31.75 9.36
C TRP A 570 -40.14 -33.03 9.59
N CYS A 571 -39.49 -34.18 9.75
CA CYS A 571 -40.09 -35.28 10.51
C CYS A 571 -40.23 -34.94 12.01
N VAL A 572 -39.58 -33.87 12.50
CA VAL A 572 -39.65 -33.44 13.91
C VAL A 572 -40.90 -32.59 14.21
N ALA A 573 -41.53 -31.97 13.20
CA ALA A 573 -42.83 -31.28 13.36
C ALA A 573 -44.03 -32.25 13.40
N HIS A 574 -43.79 -33.56 13.40
CA HIS A 574 -44.79 -34.55 13.78
C HIS A 574 -45.08 -34.53 15.30
N CYS A 575 -44.27 -33.82 16.11
CA CYS A 575 -44.41 -33.83 17.58
C CYS A 575 -44.86 -32.50 18.21
N SER A 576 -45.25 -31.48 17.43
CA SER A 576 -46.08 -30.36 17.96
C SER A 576 -47.58 -30.72 17.98
N TYR A 577 -47.88 -32.01 18.15
CA TYR A 577 -49.20 -32.60 18.17
C TYR A 577 -49.98 -32.35 19.48
N VAL A 578 -49.41 -31.77 20.55
CA VAL A 578 -50.04 -31.91 21.89
C VAL A 578 -50.23 -30.63 22.71
N LEU A 579 -49.80 -29.45 22.24
CA LEU A 579 -50.21 -28.19 22.87
C LEU A 579 -51.49 -27.69 22.20
N SER A 580 -52.63 -28.20 22.67
CA SER A 580 -53.41 -27.54 23.72
C SER A 580 -54.55 -26.74 23.08
N SER A 581 -55.64 -27.37 22.67
CA SER A 581 -56.70 -27.87 23.57
C SER A 581 -57.15 -26.82 24.61
N SER A 582 -57.53 -25.61 24.17
CA SER A 582 -58.44 -24.74 24.93
C SER A 582 -58.73 -23.45 24.16
N SER A 583 -59.80 -23.43 23.35
CA SER A 583 -60.61 -22.26 22.96
C SER A 583 -61.64 -22.73 21.91
N PHE A 584 -62.62 -23.55 22.30
CA PHE A 584 -63.99 -23.13 22.65
C PHE A 584 -64.80 -22.60 21.46
N GLU A 585 -65.79 -23.43 21.10
CA GLU A 585 -67.16 -23.11 20.71
C GLU A 585 -67.54 -22.54 19.33
N GLU A 586 -68.59 -23.19 18.81
CA GLU A 586 -69.63 -22.70 17.91
C GLU A 586 -69.27 -22.42 16.44
N ALA A 587 -69.63 -23.36 15.56
CA ALA A 587 -70.95 -23.35 14.93
C ALA A 587 -70.96 -24.18 13.64
N TYR A 588 -71.92 -25.10 13.57
CA TYR A 588 -72.71 -25.53 12.41
C TYR A 588 -72.77 -27.03 12.09
N ALA A 589 -74.02 -27.50 12.16
CA ALA A 589 -74.64 -28.63 11.47
C ALA A 589 -74.16 -30.04 11.87
N GLY A 590 -74.97 -30.92 12.45
CA GLY A 590 -76.41 -31.07 12.29
C GLY A 590 -76.72 -32.12 11.22
N SER A 591 -77.38 -33.18 11.67
CA SER A 591 -78.21 -34.14 10.91
C SER A 591 -77.61 -35.48 10.43
N SER A 592 -78.28 -36.52 10.93
CA SER A 592 -78.79 -37.69 10.20
C SER A 592 -77.97 -38.99 10.15
N ASN A 593 -78.48 -39.91 10.98
CA ASN A 593 -79.05 -41.21 10.60
C ASN A 593 -78.26 -42.51 10.90
N SER A 594 -79.03 -43.32 11.66
CA SER A 594 -78.99 -44.75 12.01
C SER A 594 -77.90 -45.25 12.93
#